data_AF-A0A7C9B112-F1
#
_entry.id   AF-A0A7C9B112-F1
#
_cell.length_a   1.000
_cell.length_b   1.000
_cell.length_c   1.000
_cell.angle_alpha   90.00
_cell.angle_beta   90.00
_cell.angle_gamma   90.00
#
_symmetry.space_group_name_H-M   'P 1'
#
loop_
_entity.id
_entity.type
_entity.pdbx_description
1 polymer ?
#
loop_
_entity_poly.entity_id
_entity_poly.type
_entity_poly.pdbx_seq_one_letter_code
_entity_poly.pdbx_strand_id
1 'polypeptide(L)'
;FDRPPSSMRKIVLATNIAESSITIDDVVYVVDCGKAKETSYDALNKLACLLPSWISKASAHQRRGRAGRVQPGVCYRLYPRMIYDAMAQYQLPEILRTPLQELCLNIKSLQLGGIGSFLAKALQPPDPLSVQ
;
A
#
# COMPACT_ATOMS: atom_id res chain seq x y z
N PHE A 1 -14.39 -17.20 -1.39
CA PHE A 1 -15.12 -16.20 -0.59
C PHE A 1 -16.16 -16.85 0.31
N ASP A 2 -16.61 -18.05 -0.06
CA ASP A 2 -17.64 -18.83 0.59
C ASP A 2 -17.32 -19.12 2.06
N ARG A 3 -18.37 -19.25 2.86
CA ARG A 3 -18.25 -19.59 4.28
C ARG A 3 -17.75 -21.04 4.42
N PRO A 4 -16.91 -21.33 5.43
CA PRO A 4 -16.48 -22.69 5.67
C PRO A 4 -17.68 -23.56 6.12
N PRO A 5 -17.64 -24.88 5.94
CA PRO A 5 -18.59 -25.79 6.55
C PRO A 5 -18.64 -25.64 8.07
N SER A 6 -19.72 -26.13 8.68
CA SER A 6 -19.86 -26.14 10.15
C SER A 6 -18.65 -26.82 10.81
N SER A 7 -18.26 -26.29 11.98
CA SER A 7 -17.09 -26.75 12.76
C SER A 7 -15.71 -26.54 12.12
N MET A 8 -15.60 -25.83 10.99
CA MET A 8 -14.31 -25.47 10.38
C MET A 8 -14.06 -23.96 10.47
N ARG A 9 -12.81 -23.58 10.78
CA ARG A 9 -12.39 -22.17 10.81
C ARG A 9 -11.65 -21.81 9.52
N LYS A 10 -12.12 -20.78 8.83
CA LYS A 10 -11.40 -20.19 7.69
C LYS A 10 -10.20 -19.38 8.21
N ILE A 11 -9.02 -19.65 7.66
CA ILE A 11 -7.81 -18.85 7.87
C ILE A 11 -7.36 -18.36 6.50
N VAL A 12 -7.22 -17.05 6.34
CA VAL A 12 -6.77 -16.43 5.10
C VAL A 12 -5.40 -15.82 5.32
N LEU A 13 -4.41 -16.29 4.58
CA LEU A 13 -3.08 -15.67 4.51
C LEU A 13 -3.06 -14.75 3.29
N ALA A 14 -2.85 -13.46 3.52
CA ALA A 14 -2.91 -12.46 2.46
C ALA A 14 -1.79 -11.43 2.57
N THR A 15 -1.46 -10.82 1.43
CA THR A 15 -0.63 -9.62 1.36
C THR A 15 -1.51 -8.37 1.56
N ASN A 16 -0.93 -7.20 1.34
CA ASN A 16 -1.66 -5.92 1.31
C ASN A 16 -2.78 -5.87 0.24
N ILE A 17 -2.91 -6.84 -0.66
CA ILE A 17 -4.07 -6.93 -1.57
C ILE A 17 -5.40 -7.05 -0.83
N ALA A 18 -5.39 -7.69 0.35
CA ALA A 18 -6.59 -7.81 1.17
C ALA A 18 -6.92 -6.53 1.95
N GLU A 19 -6.02 -5.53 1.98
CA GLU A 19 -6.24 -4.25 2.66
C GLU A 19 -7.23 -3.35 1.93
N SER A 20 -7.24 -3.39 0.59
CA SER A 20 -8.10 -2.58 -0.27
C SER A 20 -8.94 -3.41 -1.23
N SER A 21 -8.30 -4.23 -2.07
CA SER A 21 -8.90 -4.83 -3.27
C SER A 21 -9.82 -6.03 -3.04
N ILE A 22 -9.75 -6.67 -1.87
CA ILE A 22 -10.52 -7.87 -1.55
C ILE A 22 -11.35 -7.65 -0.29
N THR A 23 -12.63 -8.02 -0.34
CA THR A 23 -13.55 -7.99 0.81
C THR A 23 -14.01 -9.40 1.14
N ILE A 24 -13.77 -9.84 2.37
CA ILE A 24 -14.17 -11.15 2.89
C ILE A 24 -15.06 -10.88 4.11
N ASP A 25 -16.36 -11.15 3.98
CA ASP A 25 -17.37 -10.65 4.92
C ASP A 25 -17.34 -11.35 6.28
N ASP A 26 -16.85 -12.59 6.35
CA ASP A 26 -16.83 -13.40 7.58
C ASP A 26 -15.54 -13.24 8.40
N VAL A 27 -14.71 -12.24 8.10
CA VAL A 27 -13.50 -11.93 8.89
C VAL A 27 -13.88 -11.18 10.16
N VAL A 28 -13.56 -11.80 11.30
CA VAL A 28 -13.73 -11.20 12.64
C VAL A 28 -12.42 -11.08 13.42
N TYR A 29 -11.36 -11.74 12.96
CA TYR A 29 -10.02 -11.64 13.53
C TYR A 29 -9.04 -11.23 12.45
N VAL A 30 -8.29 -10.16 12.71
CA VAL A 30 -7.17 -9.72 11.88
C VAL A 30 -5.88 -9.90 12.67
N VAL A 31 -4.88 -10.52 12.06
CA VAL A 31 -3.52 -10.59 12.59
C VAL A 31 -2.63 -9.76 11.66
N ASP A 32 -2.18 -8.61 12.14
CA ASP A 32 -1.39 -7.65 11.38
C ASP A 32 0.08 -7.70 11.82
N CYS A 33 0.96 -8.17 10.92
CA CYS A 33 2.39 -8.21 11.15
C CYS A 33 3.07 -6.83 11.03
N GLY A 34 2.37 -5.81 10.53
CA GLY A 34 2.92 -4.45 10.39
C GLY A 34 3.89 -4.26 9.24
N LYS A 35 4.08 -5.28 8.38
CA LYS A 35 4.98 -5.23 7.23
C LYS A 35 4.23 -5.35 5.91
N ALA A 36 4.81 -4.76 4.87
CA ALA A 36 4.45 -4.98 3.48
C ALA A 36 5.73 -4.98 2.64
N LYS A 37 5.71 -5.67 1.49
CA LYS A 37 6.75 -5.47 0.47
C LYS A 37 6.33 -4.27 -0.38
N GLU A 38 7.19 -3.27 -0.46
CA GLU A 38 6.92 -2.06 -1.22
C GLU A 38 8.03 -1.79 -2.23
N THR A 39 7.64 -1.29 -3.39
CA THR A 39 8.57 -0.78 -4.39
C THR A 39 9.20 0.50 -3.85
N SER A 40 10.53 0.49 -3.78
CA SER A 40 11.39 1.62 -3.51
C SER A 40 12.27 1.88 -4.72
N TYR A 41 12.63 3.14 -4.96
CA TYR A 41 13.54 3.52 -6.03
C TYR A 41 14.93 3.85 -5.45
N ASP A 42 15.94 3.11 -5.88
CA ASP A 42 17.34 3.44 -5.65
C ASP A 42 17.82 4.35 -6.78
N ALA A 43 17.91 5.65 -6.50
CA ALA A 43 18.32 6.65 -7.47
C ALA A 43 19.80 6.52 -7.89
N LEU A 44 20.66 5.98 -7.02
CA LEU A 44 22.08 5.81 -7.32
C LEU A 44 22.29 4.69 -8.34
N ASN A 45 21.59 3.57 -8.15
CA ASN A 45 21.67 2.41 -9.03
C ASN A 45 20.64 2.44 -10.17
N LYS A 46 19.72 3.41 -10.17
CA LYS A 46 18.58 3.53 -11.09
C LYS A 46 17.70 2.26 -11.12
N LEU A 47 17.54 1.61 -9.98
CA LEU A 47 16.83 0.34 -9.87
C LEU A 47 15.61 0.46 -8.96
N ALA A 48 14.52 -0.18 -9.39
CA ALA A 48 13.39 -0.46 -8.52
C ALA A 48 13.70 -1.70 -7.67
N CYS A 49 13.52 -1.60 -6.36
CA CYS A 49 13.71 -2.70 -5.43
C CYS A 49 12.41 -2.97 -4.67
N LEU A 50 12.12 -4.25 -4.43
CA LEU A 50 10.95 -4.67 -3.65
C LEU A 50 11.40 -5.11 -2.25
N LEU A 51 11.30 -4.21 -1.28
CA LEU A 51 11.85 -4.43 0.06
C LEU A 51 10.73 -4.53 1.11
N PRO A 52 10.90 -5.37 2.15
CA PRO A 52 9.98 -5.38 3.28
C PRO A 52 10.13 -4.10 4.11
N SER A 53 9.09 -3.28 4.17
CA SER A 53 9.02 -2.03 4.94
C SER A 53 7.94 -2.12 6.02
N TRP A 54 8.04 -1.23 7.01
CA TRP A 54 6.91 -1.00 7.93
C TRP A 54 5.78 -0.31 7.17
N ILE A 55 4.55 -0.74 7.43
CA ILE A 55 3.36 -0.11 6.86
C ILE A 55 3.10 1.27 7.46
N SER A 56 2.24 2.05 6.80
CA SER A 56 1.74 3.31 7.35
C SER A 56 0.69 3.11 8.45
N LYS A 57 0.48 4.13 9.30
CA LYS A 57 -0.63 4.17 10.26
C LYS A 57 -1.99 4.06 9.56
N ALA A 58 -2.13 4.66 8.38
CA ALA A 58 -3.32 4.53 7.54
C ALA A 58 -3.55 3.08 7.11
N SER A 59 -2.52 2.36 6.69
CA SER A 59 -2.63 0.94 6.32
C SER A 59 -3.00 0.05 7.50
N ALA A 60 -2.37 0.26 8.66
CA ALA A 60 -2.74 -0.43 9.90
C ALA A 60 -4.20 -0.16 10.30
N HIS A 61 -4.73 1.03 9.98
CA HIS A 61 -6.14 1.36 10.19
C HIS A 61 -7.06 0.64 9.20
N GLN A 62 -6.70 0.58 7.92
CA GLN A 62 -7.45 -0.16 6.90
C GLN A 62 -7.52 -1.66 7.23
N ARG A 63 -6.39 -2.27 7.61
CA ARG A 63 -6.32 -3.67 8.06
C ARG A 63 -7.22 -3.95 9.25
N ARG A 64 -7.19 -3.07 10.27
CA ARG A 64 -8.12 -3.15 11.42
C ARG A 64 -9.58 -3.18 10.96
N GLY A 65 -9.94 -2.35 9.99
CA GLY A 65 -11.30 -2.27 9.43
C GLY A 65 -11.75 -3.51 8.64
N ARG A 66 -10.88 -4.51 8.44
CA ARG A 66 -11.28 -5.81 7.86
C ARG A 66 -11.97 -6.73 8.87
N ALA A 67 -11.70 -6.54 10.16
CA ALA A 67 -12.55 -7.06 11.22
C ALA A 67 -13.62 -6.01 11.57
N GLY A 68 -14.81 -6.43 11.99
CA GLY A 68 -15.83 -5.47 12.43
C GLY A 68 -16.87 -5.09 11.37
N ARG A 69 -16.89 -5.74 10.20
CA ARG A 69 -17.83 -5.38 9.12
C ARG A 69 -19.26 -5.83 9.39
N VAL A 70 -19.43 -7.11 9.69
CA VAL A 70 -20.75 -7.73 9.91
C VAL A 70 -21.07 -7.95 11.38
N GLN A 71 -20.05 -7.98 12.23
CA GLN A 71 -20.14 -8.16 13.68
C GLN A 71 -18.85 -7.66 14.34
N PRO A 72 -18.83 -7.39 15.67
CA PRO A 72 -17.62 -6.98 16.38
C PRO A 72 -16.43 -7.92 16.13
N GLY A 73 -15.24 -7.36 15.98
CA GLY A 73 -14.04 -8.11 15.69
C GLY A 73 -12.81 -7.56 16.38
N VAL A 74 -11.70 -8.31 16.31
CA VAL A 74 -10.44 -8.01 17.00
C VAL A 74 -9.30 -7.94 15.99
N CYS A 75 -8.45 -6.92 16.14
CA CYS A 75 -7.23 -6.76 15.35
C CYS A 75 -6.02 -6.89 16.27
N TYR A 76 -5.25 -7.96 16.10
CA TYR A 76 -3.99 -8.19 16.79
C TYR A 76 -2.85 -7.58 15.97
N ARG A 77 -2.09 -6.65 16.57
CA ARG A 77 -0.91 -6.04 15.96
C ARG A 77 0.34 -6.68 16.54
N LEU A 78 1.17 -7.29 15.69
CA LEU A 78 2.38 -8.01 16.11
C LEU A 78 3.61 -7.08 16.22
N TYR A 79 3.39 -5.84 16.67
CA TYR A 79 4.42 -4.83 16.84
C TYR A 79 4.05 -3.93 18.03
N PRO A 80 5.05 -3.48 18.82
CA PRO A 80 4.79 -2.67 19.99
C PRO A 80 4.34 -1.26 19.61
N ARG A 81 3.69 -0.58 20.56
CA ARG A 81 3.16 0.77 20.36
C ARG A 81 4.21 1.78 19.89
N MET A 82 5.43 1.70 20.43
CA MET A 82 6.55 2.55 19.98
C MET A 82 6.86 2.44 18.48
N ILE A 83 6.72 1.24 17.91
CA ILE A 83 6.92 1.03 16.46
C ILE A 83 5.75 1.62 15.69
N TYR A 84 4.51 1.41 16.15
CA TYR A 84 3.33 2.03 15.55
C TYR A 84 3.43 3.56 15.55
N ASP A 85 3.88 4.15 16.66
CA ASP A 85 3.99 5.60 16.81
C ASP A 85 5.07 6.19 15.87
N ALA A 86 6.13 5.41 15.59
CA ALA A 86 7.18 5.75 14.63
C ALA A 86 6.81 5.51 13.15
N MET A 87 5.71 4.79 12.85
CA MET A 87 5.26 4.60 11.47
C MET A 87 4.80 5.92 10.84
N ALA A 88 5.05 6.07 9.54
CA ALA A 88 4.54 7.20 8.77
C ALA A 88 3.01 7.25 8.80
N GLN A 89 2.43 8.45 8.78
CA GLN A 89 0.97 8.61 8.80
C GLN A 89 0.33 7.98 7.55
N TYR A 90 0.90 8.27 6.38
CA TYR A 90 0.51 7.74 5.08
C TYR A 90 1.74 7.15 4.38
N GLN A 91 1.50 6.21 3.48
CA GLN A 91 2.55 5.72 2.59
C GLN A 91 2.98 6.84 1.64
N LEU A 92 4.26 6.89 1.30
CA LEU A 92 4.77 7.81 0.29
C LEU A 92 4.03 7.55 -1.04
N PRO A 93 3.53 8.58 -1.74
CA PRO A 93 2.83 8.39 -3.00
C PRO A 93 3.67 7.64 -4.01
N GLU A 94 3.02 6.81 -4.82
CA GLU A 94 3.69 5.97 -5.81
C GLU A 94 4.56 6.78 -6.77
N ILE A 95 4.06 7.92 -7.26
CA ILE A 95 4.78 8.85 -8.15
C ILE A 95 6.12 9.35 -7.59
N LEU A 96 6.33 9.29 -6.27
CA LEU A 96 7.57 9.74 -5.63
C LEU A 96 8.55 8.60 -5.33
N ARG A 97 8.18 7.34 -5.63
CA ARG A 97 8.98 6.15 -5.24
C ARG A 97 9.04 5.05 -6.29
N THR A 98 8.51 5.29 -7.48
CA THR A 98 8.61 4.38 -8.63
C THR A 98 9.27 5.08 -9.81
N PRO A 99 9.94 4.32 -10.70
CA PRO A 99 10.45 4.85 -11.96
C PRO A 99 9.32 5.43 -12.82
N LEU A 100 9.53 6.60 -13.42
CA LEU A 100 8.48 7.37 -14.12
C LEU A 100 8.38 7.09 -15.62
N GLN A 101 9.20 6.19 -16.19
CA GLN A 101 9.29 5.98 -17.64
C GLN A 101 7.94 5.59 -18.26
N GLU A 102 7.20 4.68 -17.65
CA GLU A 102 5.88 4.27 -18.13
C GLU A 102 4.88 5.45 -18.08
N LEU A 103 4.90 6.23 -17.01
CA LEU A 103 4.07 7.43 -16.87
C LEU A 103 4.41 8.47 -17.95
N CYS A 104 5.70 8.68 -18.21
CA CYS A 104 6.18 9.57 -19.27
C CYS A 104 5.71 9.13 -20.66
N LEU A 105 5.77 7.83 -20.97
CA LEU A 105 5.27 7.26 -22.23
C LEU A 105 3.76 7.44 -22.36
N ASN A 106 2.99 7.22 -21.29
CA ASN A 106 1.54 7.41 -21.27
C ASN A 106 1.16 8.88 -21.51
N ILE A 107 1.86 9.83 -20.90
CA ILE A 107 1.66 11.27 -21.13
C ILE A 107 1.87 11.65 -22.61
N LYS A 108 2.90 11.07 -23.25
CA LYS A 108 3.18 11.31 -24.68
C LYS A 108 2.14 10.65 -25.59
N SER A 109 1.75 9.42 -25.30
CA SER A 109 0.71 8.69 -26.05
C SER A 109 -0.63 9.45 -26.04
N LEU A 110 -1.00 10.02 -24.89
CA LEU A 110 -2.21 10.83 -24.71
C LEU A 110 -2.06 12.29 -25.18
N GLN A 111 -0.90 12.68 -25.72
CA GLN A 111 -0.62 14.03 -26.23
C GLN A 111 -0.88 15.15 -25.21
N LEU A 112 -0.59 14.91 -23.92
CA LEU A 112 -0.87 15.85 -22.83
C LEU A 112 0.19 16.98 -22.68
N GLY A 113 1.04 17.17 -23.70
CA GLY A 113 2.05 18.23 -23.78
C GLY A 113 3.45 17.84 -23.27
N GLY A 114 4.10 18.79 -22.59
CA GLY A 114 5.42 18.60 -22.00
C GLY A 114 5.34 17.73 -20.75
N ILE A 115 6.21 16.72 -20.63
CA ILE A 115 6.17 15.78 -19.49
C ILE A 115 6.38 16.53 -18.17
N GLY A 116 7.43 17.34 -18.07
CA GLY A 116 7.72 18.11 -16.86
C GLY A 116 6.61 19.10 -16.49
N SER A 117 6.06 19.83 -17.47
CA SER A 117 4.97 20.78 -17.22
C SER A 117 3.65 20.09 -16.85
N PHE A 118 3.43 18.86 -17.30
CA PHE A 118 2.30 18.04 -16.88
C PHE A 118 2.48 17.52 -15.45
N LEU A 119 3.62 16.89 -15.14
CA LEU A 119 3.90 16.32 -13.82
C LEU A 119 3.98 17.38 -12.72
N ALA A 120 4.38 18.61 -13.05
CA ALA A 120 4.35 19.75 -12.13
C ALA A 120 2.93 20.09 -11.61
N LYS A 121 1.87 19.62 -12.27
CA LYS A 121 0.48 19.83 -11.86
C LYS A 121 -0.05 18.73 -10.93
N ALA A 122 0.74 17.69 -10.62
CA ALA A 122 0.34 16.63 -9.71
C ALA A 122 0.13 17.16 -8.28
N LEU A 123 -0.70 16.47 -7.49
CA LEU A 123 -0.94 16.83 -6.07
C LEU A 123 0.35 16.92 -5.26
N GLN A 124 1.29 16.00 -5.54
CA GLN A 124 2.66 16.05 -5.05
C GLN A 124 3.59 15.79 -6.25
N PRO A 125 4.17 16.84 -6.85
CA PRO A 125 5.04 16.69 -8.01
C PRO A 125 6.32 15.89 -7.68
N PRO A 126 6.79 15.04 -8.60
CA PRO A 126 8.08 14.38 -8.45
C PRO A 126 9.25 15.37 -8.59
N ASP A 127 10.42 14.97 -8.11
CA ASP A 127 11.66 15.72 -8.32
C ASP A 127 11.91 15.87 -9.84
N PRO A 128 12.19 17.08 -10.36
CA PRO A 128 12.52 17.29 -11.77
C PRO A 128 13.64 16.39 -12.29
N LEU A 129 14.62 16.03 -11.45
CA LEU A 129 15.71 15.12 -11.80
C LEU A 129 15.23 13.67 -12.01
N SER A 130 14.09 13.30 -11.43
CA SER A 130 13.47 11.97 -11.65
C SER A 130 12.69 11.89 -12.96
N VAL A 131 12.50 13.04 -13.65
CA VAL A 131 11.73 13.18 -14.89
C VAL A 131 12.63 13.32 -16.12
N GLN A 132 13.90 13.74 -15.93
CA GLN A 132 14.91 13.91 -16.98
C GLN A 132 15.62 12.59 -17.32
#